data_AF-A0A7S4LBC8-F1
#
_entry.id   AF-A0A7S4LBC8-F1
#
_cell.length_a   1.000
_cell.length_b   1.000
_cell.length_c   1.000
_cell.angle_alpha   90.00
_cell.angle_beta   90.00
_cell.angle_gamma   90.00
#
_symmetry.space_group_name_H-M   'P 1'
#
loop_
_entity.id
_entity.type
_entity.pdbx_description
1 polymer ?
#
loop_
_entity_poly.entity_id
_entity_poly.type
_entity_poly.pdbx_seq_one_letter_code
_entity_poly.pdbx_strand_id
1 'polypeptide(L)'
;IFFRFFPNPYPEMIAAPRQSILSRPIRKNAPLRNTENIDVEYEHSQARLHAKQQRYQEQEDYRRRCLEGTREEKVHLQEERRQEMQEAVTWKSSRKLQEKAHDKTVVDRSMQRQEYCQDAEKSAEAQKREYLKSVMEENKRLAEERRREADRRKVADQERERQEVSFWDRTPRSFR
;
A
#
# COMPACT_ATOMS: atom_id res chain seq x y z
N ILE A 1 36.32 -27.80 -31.83
CA ILE A 1 35.03 -27.10 -32.02
C ILE A 1 34.46 -26.85 -30.63
N PHE A 2 34.57 -25.63 -30.11
CA PHE A 2 34.06 -25.24 -28.79
C PHE A 2 32.63 -24.74 -28.93
N PHE A 3 31.64 -25.51 -28.48
CA PHE A 3 30.27 -25.04 -28.33
C PHE A 3 30.18 -24.17 -27.07
N ARG A 4 30.00 -22.86 -27.25
CA ARG A 4 29.62 -21.95 -26.16
C ARG A 4 28.15 -22.18 -25.83
N PHE A 5 27.88 -22.73 -24.66
CA PHE A 5 26.57 -22.74 -24.02
C PHE A 5 26.20 -21.28 -23.67
N PHE A 6 25.22 -20.70 -24.36
CA PHE A 6 24.57 -19.48 -23.90
C PHE A 6 23.54 -19.85 -22.83
N PRO A 7 23.63 -19.33 -21.60
CA PRO A 7 22.59 -19.56 -20.60
C PRO A 7 21.30 -18.85 -21.03
N ASN A 8 20.19 -19.59 -20.95
CA ASN A 8 18.85 -19.10 -21.23
C ASN A 8 18.50 -17.95 -20.27
N PRO A 9 18.21 -16.73 -20.75
CA PRO A 9 17.98 -15.55 -19.89
C PRO A 9 16.58 -15.52 -19.25
N TYR A 10 15.74 -16.52 -19.50
CA TYR A 10 14.43 -16.61 -18.89
C TYR A 10 14.51 -17.50 -17.64
N PRO A 11 14.35 -16.95 -16.41
CA PRO A 11 14.06 -17.79 -15.26
C PRO A 11 12.81 -18.59 -15.61
N GLU A 12 12.81 -19.89 -15.30
CA GLU A 12 11.66 -20.77 -15.45
C GLU A 12 10.45 -20.12 -14.76
N MET A 13 9.66 -19.39 -15.55
CA MET A 13 8.32 -19.03 -15.13
C MET A 13 7.61 -20.37 -15.04
N ILE A 14 7.45 -20.85 -13.81
CA ILE A 14 6.55 -21.94 -13.47
C ILE A 14 5.18 -21.48 -13.98
N ALA A 15 4.88 -21.78 -15.24
CA ALA A 15 3.60 -21.50 -15.84
C ALA A 15 2.60 -22.28 -14.98
N ALA A 16 1.66 -21.56 -14.37
CA ALA A 16 0.62 -22.18 -13.56
C ALA A 16 0.04 -23.39 -14.32
N PRO A 17 -0.14 -24.55 -13.64
CA PRO A 17 -0.56 -25.76 -14.29
C PRO A 17 -1.81 -25.49 -15.13
N ARG A 18 -1.76 -25.85 -16.42
CA ARG A 18 -2.85 -25.63 -17.37
C ARG A 18 -4.13 -26.24 -16.79
N GLN A 19 -5.06 -25.41 -16.34
CA GLN A 19 -6.35 -25.87 -15.85
C GLN A 19 -7.05 -26.70 -16.94
N SER A 20 -7.57 -27.86 -16.53
CA SER A 20 -8.34 -28.74 -17.42
C SER A 20 -9.49 -27.96 -18.03
N ILE A 21 -9.84 -28.23 -19.30
CA ILE A 21 -10.89 -27.47 -19.99
C ILE A 21 -12.22 -27.50 -19.23
N LEU A 22 -12.48 -28.59 -18.50
CA LEU A 22 -13.65 -28.79 -17.64
C LEU A 22 -13.68 -27.90 -16.38
N SER A 23 -12.52 -27.45 -15.89
CA SER A 23 -12.41 -26.61 -14.68
C SER A 23 -12.25 -25.12 -14.98
N ARG A 24 -12.24 -24.73 -16.25
CA ARG A 24 -12.16 -23.31 -16.64
C ARG A 24 -13.51 -22.65 -16.41
N PRO A 25 -13.56 -21.48 -15.73
CA PRO A 25 -14.80 -20.74 -15.59
C PRO A 25 -15.30 -20.33 -16.98
N ILE A 26 -16.44 -20.89 -17.39
CA ILE A 26 -17.15 -20.46 -18.60
C ILE A 26 -17.59 -19.02 -18.35
N ARG A 27 -17.05 -18.07 -19.11
CA ARG A 27 -17.44 -16.67 -19.02
C ARG A 27 -18.94 -16.60 -19.36
N LYS A 28 -19.78 -16.29 -18.38
CA LYS A 28 -21.25 -16.20 -18.54
C LYS A 28 -21.69 -15.14 -19.58
N ASN A 29 -20.79 -14.24 -19.95
CA ASN A 29 -20.98 -13.21 -20.96
C ASN A 29 -20.10 -13.44 -22.21
N ALA A 30 -19.62 -14.66 -22.44
CA ALA A 30 -19.04 -15.00 -23.74
C ALA A 30 -20.17 -14.87 -24.77
N PRO A 31 -20.06 -13.97 -25.76
CA PRO A 31 -21.12 -13.81 -26.74
C PRO A 31 -21.32 -15.16 -27.42
N LEU A 32 -22.55 -15.70 -27.33
CA LEU A 32 -23.00 -16.71 -28.28
C LEU A 32 -22.73 -16.13 -29.67
N ARG A 33 -22.07 -16.90 -30.52
CA ARG A 33 -21.59 -16.47 -31.83
C ARG A 33 -22.79 -16.11 -32.71
N ASN A 34 -23.27 -14.88 -32.59
CA ASN A 34 -24.37 -14.35 -33.41
C ASN A 34 -23.90 -14.35 -34.86
N THR A 35 -24.75 -14.82 -35.76
CA THR A 35 -24.48 -14.84 -37.21
C THR A 35 -24.21 -13.45 -37.77
N GLU A 36 -24.67 -12.39 -37.10
CA GLU A 36 -24.39 -10.98 -37.41
C GLU A 36 -22.94 -10.54 -37.10
N ASN A 37 -22.20 -11.28 -36.27
CA ASN A 37 -20.81 -10.99 -35.92
C ASN A 37 -19.81 -11.74 -36.81
N ILE A 38 -20.28 -12.65 -37.67
CA ILE A 38 -19.42 -13.47 -38.52
C ILE A 38 -18.73 -12.61 -39.57
N ASP A 39 -19.44 -11.64 -40.16
CA ASP A 39 -18.88 -10.76 -41.18
C ASP A 39 -17.81 -9.82 -40.59
N VAL A 40 -18.06 -9.26 -39.40
CA VAL A 40 -17.09 -8.43 -38.68
C VAL A 40 -15.86 -9.23 -38.23
N GLU A 41 -16.05 -10.45 -37.72
CA GLU A 41 -14.95 -11.37 -37.39
C GLU A 41 -14.15 -11.75 -38.65
N TYR A 42 -14.83 -11.95 -39.78
CA TYR A 42 -14.23 -12.28 -41.07
C TYR A 42 -13.41 -11.10 -41.62
N GLU A 43 -13.94 -9.88 -41.59
CA GLU A 43 -13.21 -8.66 -41.95
C GLU A 43 -11.97 -8.46 -41.07
N HIS A 44 -12.09 -8.63 -39.75
CA HIS A 44 -10.94 -8.59 -38.85
C HIS A 44 -9.93 -9.71 -39.13
N SER A 45 -10.39 -10.88 -39.56
CA SER A 45 -9.51 -11.98 -39.96
C SER A 45 -8.75 -11.64 -41.25
N GLN A 46 -9.45 -11.12 -42.26
CA GLN A 46 -8.87 -10.66 -43.52
C GLN A 46 -7.88 -9.51 -43.31
N ALA A 47 -8.24 -8.52 -42.50
CA ALA A 47 -7.35 -7.41 -42.16
C ALA A 47 -6.07 -7.88 -41.46
N ARG A 48 -6.17 -8.85 -40.54
CA ARG A 48 -4.99 -9.46 -39.89
C ARG A 48 -4.14 -10.24 -40.88
N LEU A 49 -4.75 -10.97 -41.80
CA LEU A 49 -4.05 -11.73 -42.82
C LEU A 49 -3.31 -10.79 -43.78
N HIS A 50 -3.97 -9.73 -44.24
CA HIS A 50 -3.38 -8.71 -45.09
C HIS A 50 -2.22 -7.99 -44.40
N ALA A 51 -2.40 -7.55 -43.14
CA ALA A 51 -1.33 -6.94 -42.36
C ALA A 51 -0.13 -7.88 -42.16
N LYS A 52 -0.40 -9.18 -41.98
CA LYS A 52 0.66 -10.20 -41.89
C LYS A 52 1.39 -10.36 -43.22
N GLN A 53 0.68 -10.39 -44.35
CA GLN A 53 1.27 -10.45 -45.68
C GLN A 53 2.15 -9.23 -45.97
N GLN A 54 1.65 -8.02 -45.67
CA GLN A 54 2.43 -6.78 -45.81
C GLN A 54 3.73 -6.84 -45.02
N ARG A 55 3.68 -7.27 -43.75
CA ARG A 55 4.89 -7.43 -42.92
C ARG A 55 5.89 -8.41 -43.51
N TYR A 56 5.43 -9.51 -44.10
CA TYR A 56 6.34 -10.44 -44.77
C TYR A 56 6.98 -9.84 -46.01
N GLN A 57 6.20 -9.13 -46.84
CA GLN A 57 6.72 -8.44 -48.01
C GLN A 57 7.77 -7.40 -47.62
N GLU A 58 7.48 -6.56 -46.62
CA GLU A 58 8.43 -5.59 -46.06
C GLU A 58 9.72 -6.27 -45.56
N GLN A 59 9.60 -7.41 -44.90
CA GLN A 59 10.75 -8.16 -44.39
C GLN A 59 11.58 -8.78 -45.52
N GLU A 60 10.94 -9.29 -46.57
CA GLU A 60 11.61 -9.82 -47.75
C GLU A 60 12.34 -8.70 -48.51
N ASP A 61 11.69 -7.55 -48.71
CA ASP A 61 12.29 -6.37 -49.34
C ASP A 61 13.46 -5.82 -48.51
N TYR A 62 13.34 -5.83 -47.19
CA TYR A 62 14.44 -5.47 -46.30
C TYR A 62 15.63 -6.42 -46.46
N ARG A 63 15.38 -7.74 -46.49
CA ARG A 63 16.44 -8.75 -46.70
C ARG A 63 17.11 -8.59 -48.06
N ARG A 64 16.32 -8.37 -49.11
CA ARG A 64 16.81 -8.09 -50.45
C ARG A 64 17.75 -6.89 -50.44
N ARG A 65 17.31 -5.74 -49.91
CA ARG A 65 18.13 -4.52 -49.80
C ARG A 65 19.41 -4.74 -48.98
N CYS A 66 19.36 -5.55 -47.92
CA CYS A 66 20.53 -5.86 -47.11
C CYS A 66 21.57 -6.72 -47.85
N LEU A 67 21.13 -7.79 -48.52
CA LEU A 67 22.03 -8.76 -49.15
C LEU A 67 22.48 -8.27 -50.53
N GLU A 68 21.52 -7.96 -51.38
CA GLU A 68 21.70 -7.73 -52.82
C GLU A 68 21.47 -6.25 -53.22
N GLY A 69 21.07 -5.39 -52.28
CA GLY A 69 20.78 -4.00 -52.56
C GLY A 69 21.98 -3.17 -53.04
N THR A 70 21.65 -2.06 -53.69
CA THR A 70 22.64 -1.10 -54.20
C THR A 70 23.36 -0.40 -53.06
N ARG A 71 24.47 0.29 -53.38
CA ARG A 71 25.22 1.05 -52.38
C ARG A 71 24.35 2.12 -51.71
N GLU A 72 23.51 2.80 -52.48
CA GLU A 72 22.62 3.86 -51.98
C GLU A 72 21.55 3.28 -51.03
N GLU A 73 20.93 2.15 -51.39
CA GLU A 73 19.96 1.46 -50.53
C GLU A 73 20.59 1.04 -49.19
N LYS A 74 21.85 0.58 -49.21
CA LYS A 74 22.59 0.18 -47.99
C LYS A 74 22.94 1.38 -47.10
N VAL A 75 23.25 2.53 -47.69
CA VAL A 75 23.48 3.79 -46.94
C VAL A 75 22.17 4.24 -46.28
N HIS A 76 21.06 4.23 -47.01
CA HIS A 76 19.75 4.59 -46.46
C HIS A 76 19.36 3.68 -45.29
N LEU A 77 19.55 2.36 -45.42
CA LEU A 77 19.31 1.40 -44.34
C LEU A 77 20.18 1.67 -43.10
N GLN A 78 21.41 2.14 -43.29
CA GLN A 78 22.30 2.49 -42.18
C GLN A 78 21.85 3.78 -41.48
N GLU A 79 21.35 4.76 -42.24
CA GLU A 79 20.79 6.00 -41.71
C GLU A 79 19.50 5.75 -40.92
N GLU A 80 18.59 4.94 -41.46
CA GLU A 80 17.37 4.50 -40.75
C GLU A 80 17.73 3.85 -39.41
N ARG A 81 18.65 2.88 -39.39
CA ARG A 81 19.12 2.26 -38.14
C ARG A 81 19.72 3.25 -37.15
N ARG A 82 20.42 4.28 -37.65
CA ARG A 82 20.99 5.33 -36.79
C ARG A 82 19.88 6.18 -36.18
N GLN A 83 18.86 6.54 -36.96
CA GLN A 83 17.70 7.30 -36.49
C GLN A 83 16.91 6.50 -35.46
N GLU A 84 16.59 5.24 -35.74
CA GLU A 84 15.92 4.33 -34.79
C GLU A 84 16.68 4.22 -33.47
N MET A 85 18.01 4.10 -33.53
CA MET A 85 18.85 4.05 -32.33
C MET A 85 18.81 5.37 -31.56
N GLN A 86 18.86 6.50 -32.25
CA GLN A 86 18.79 7.82 -31.64
C GLN A 86 17.43 8.04 -30.95
N GLU A 87 16.33 7.65 -31.59
CA GLU A 87 14.98 7.66 -31.03
C GLU A 87 14.86 6.76 -29.80
N ALA A 88 15.44 5.55 -29.83
CA ALA A 88 15.45 4.67 -28.68
C ALA A 88 16.20 5.28 -27.48
N VAL A 89 17.30 5.98 -27.73
CA VAL A 89 18.06 6.70 -26.70
C VAL A 89 17.26 7.87 -26.13
N THR A 90 16.64 8.69 -26.98
CA THR A 90 15.82 9.83 -26.52
C THR A 90 14.61 9.34 -25.72
N TRP A 91 13.92 8.31 -26.20
CA TRP A 91 12.80 7.68 -25.51
C TRP A 91 13.20 7.16 -24.13
N LYS A 92 14.32 6.44 -24.04
CA LYS A 92 14.85 5.93 -22.76
C LYS A 92 15.21 7.07 -21.81
N SER A 93 15.79 8.16 -22.30
CA SER A 93 16.13 9.33 -21.49
C SER A 93 14.89 10.06 -20.96
N SER A 94 13.87 10.22 -21.80
CA SER A 94 12.58 10.82 -21.44
C SER A 94 11.86 9.97 -20.39
N ARG A 95 11.82 8.66 -20.58
CA ARG A 95 11.26 7.73 -19.59
C ARG A 95 11.97 7.83 -18.24
N LYS A 96 13.31 7.87 -18.24
CA LYS A 96 14.09 8.03 -16.99
C LYS A 96 13.79 9.35 -16.29
N LEU A 97 13.52 10.42 -17.04
CA LEU A 97 13.13 11.71 -16.47
C LEU A 97 11.72 11.62 -15.84
N GLN A 98 10.77 10.96 -16.51
CA GLN A 98 9.43 10.72 -15.97
C GLN A 98 9.47 9.86 -14.70
N GLU A 99 10.27 8.80 -14.68
CA GLU A 99 10.48 7.95 -13.50
C GLU A 99 11.02 8.77 -12.32
N LYS A 100 12.05 9.60 -12.53
CA LYS A 100 12.56 10.50 -11.48
C LYS A 100 11.51 11.50 -10.98
N ALA A 101 10.69 12.05 -11.87
CA ALA A 101 9.63 12.96 -11.48
C ALA A 101 8.58 12.25 -10.62
N HIS A 102 8.21 11.03 -11.00
CA HIS A 102 7.30 10.19 -10.22
C HIS A 102 7.89 9.83 -8.85
N ASP A 103 9.15 9.38 -8.80
CA ASP A 103 9.82 9.03 -7.55
C ASP A 103 9.84 10.22 -6.58
N LYS A 104 10.10 11.42 -7.09
CA LYS A 104 10.04 12.65 -6.28
C LYS A 104 8.65 12.83 -5.65
N THR A 105 7.58 12.70 -6.43
CA THR A 105 6.21 12.83 -5.90
C THR A 105 5.86 11.77 -4.86
N VAL A 106 6.38 10.54 -5.02
CA VAL A 106 6.17 9.44 -4.07
C VAL A 106 6.89 9.75 -2.76
N VAL A 107 8.13 10.22 -2.82
CA VAL A 107 8.91 10.62 -1.65
C VAL A 107 8.24 11.78 -0.93
N ASP A 108 7.86 12.85 -1.64
CA ASP A 108 7.21 14.02 -1.04
C ASP A 108 5.90 13.62 -0.33
N ARG A 109 5.10 12.75 -0.94
CA ARG A 109 3.87 12.23 -0.32
C ARG A 109 4.14 11.35 0.89
N SER A 110 5.21 10.55 0.85
CA SER A 110 5.63 9.72 1.98
C SER A 110 6.05 10.58 3.17
N MET A 111 6.81 11.66 2.91
CA MET A 111 7.25 12.61 3.94
C MET A 111 6.05 13.29 4.61
N GLN A 112 5.09 13.79 3.82
CA GLN A 112 3.86 14.40 4.35
C GLN A 112 3.06 13.43 5.21
N ARG A 113 2.96 12.16 4.79
CA ARG A 113 2.29 11.13 5.58
C ARG A 113 3.01 10.87 6.90
N GLN A 114 4.34 10.82 6.87
CA GLN A 114 5.15 10.62 8.07
C GLN A 114 4.98 11.77 9.06
N GLU A 115 5.02 13.02 8.60
CA GLU A 115 4.76 14.20 9.42
C GLU A 115 3.37 14.14 10.08
N TYR A 116 2.33 13.83 9.30
CA TYR A 116 0.98 13.67 9.82
C TYR A 116 0.88 12.59 10.90
N CYS A 117 1.52 11.43 10.68
CA CYS A 117 1.56 10.36 11.69
C CYS A 117 2.28 10.80 12.96
N GLN A 118 3.42 11.49 12.84
CA GLN A 118 4.17 11.98 14.00
C GLN A 118 3.37 13.01 14.80
N ASP A 119 2.65 13.90 14.15
CA ASP A 119 1.84 14.91 14.85
C ASP A 119 0.60 14.29 15.50
N ALA A 120 -0.01 13.29 14.85
CA ALA A 120 -1.08 12.50 15.47
C ALA A 120 -0.59 11.74 16.72
N GLU A 121 0.61 11.15 16.67
CA GLU A 121 1.24 10.49 17.81
C GLU A 121 1.50 11.47 18.97
N LYS A 122 2.11 12.63 18.69
CA LYS A 122 2.34 13.67 19.70
C LYS A 122 1.03 14.15 20.34
N SER A 123 -0.01 14.33 19.54
CA SER A 123 -1.34 14.73 20.02
C SER A 123 -1.96 13.65 20.92
N ALA A 124 -1.89 12.38 20.52
CA ALA A 124 -2.36 11.26 21.32
C ALA A 124 -1.58 11.11 22.63
N GLU A 125 -0.27 11.32 22.62
CA GLU A 125 0.55 11.35 23.83
C GLU A 125 0.16 12.50 24.76
N ALA A 126 -0.08 13.70 24.24
CA ALA A 126 -0.51 14.84 25.03
C ALA A 126 -1.86 14.56 25.72
N GLN A 127 -2.84 14.04 24.97
CA GLN A 127 -4.15 13.65 25.51
C GLN A 127 -4.01 12.58 26.61
N LYS A 128 -3.14 11.58 26.40
CA LYS A 128 -2.88 10.55 27.42
C LYS A 128 -2.29 11.15 28.69
N ARG A 129 -1.36 12.10 28.57
CA ARG A 129 -0.75 12.79 29.72
C ARG A 129 -1.77 13.62 30.48
N GLU A 130 -2.63 14.37 29.76
CA GLU A 130 -3.71 15.15 30.35
C GLU A 130 -4.72 14.28 31.09
N TYR A 131 -5.13 13.16 30.47
CA TYR A 131 -6.02 12.18 31.10
C TYR A 131 -5.41 11.57 32.36
N LEU A 132 -4.14 11.17 32.33
CA LEU A 132 -3.47 10.65 33.52
C LEU A 132 -3.40 11.70 34.63
N LYS A 133 -3.16 12.97 34.27
CA LYS A 133 -3.17 14.07 35.23
C LYS A 133 -4.54 14.25 35.87
N SER A 134 -5.63 14.23 35.09
CA SER A 134 -6.98 14.35 35.64
C SER A 134 -7.33 13.20 36.58
N VAL A 135 -6.96 11.96 36.23
CA VAL A 135 -7.16 10.78 37.09
C VAL A 135 -6.37 10.90 38.40
N MET A 136 -5.13 11.38 38.36
CA MET A 136 -4.34 11.61 39.57
C MET A 136 -4.97 12.68 40.49
N GLU A 137 -5.47 13.76 39.90
CA GLU A 137 -6.15 14.83 40.65
C GLU A 137 -7.44 14.33 41.30
N GLU A 138 -8.23 13.53 40.60
CA GLU A 138 -9.45 12.91 41.14
C GLU A 138 -9.12 11.93 42.27
N ASN A 139 -8.13 11.07 42.10
CA ASN A 139 -7.66 10.16 43.14
C ASN A 139 -7.18 10.90 44.39
N LYS A 140 -6.49 12.04 44.21
CA LYS A 140 -6.08 12.89 45.32
C LYS A 140 -7.28 13.47 46.08
N ARG A 141 -8.29 13.96 45.36
CA ARG A 141 -9.55 14.46 45.97
C ARG A 141 -10.26 13.38 46.76
N LEU A 142 -10.44 12.19 46.18
CA LEU A 142 -11.06 11.05 46.87
C LEU A 142 -10.28 10.62 48.11
N ALA A 143 -8.95 10.66 48.08
CA ALA A 143 -8.13 10.36 49.24
C ALA A 143 -8.29 11.41 50.35
N GLU A 144 -8.37 12.69 50.00
CA GLU A 144 -8.63 13.79 50.94
C GLU A 144 -10.03 13.68 51.56
N GLU A 145 -11.05 13.34 50.77
CA GLU A 145 -12.41 13.10 51.26
C GLU A 145 -12.46 11.94 52.26
N ARG A 146 -11.83 10.79 51.93
CA ARG A 146 -11.73 9.64 52.85
C ARG A 146 -11.02 10.01 54.15
N ARG A 147 -9.98 10.84 54.11
CA ARG A 147 -9.29 11.35 55.32
C ARG A 147 -10.23 12.21 56.16
N ARG A 148 -10.94 13.16 55.54
CA ARG A 148 -11.93 14.01 56.23
C ARG A 148 -13.05 13.20 56.87
N GLU A 149 -13.56 12.17 56.19
CA GLU A 149 -14.56 11.27 56.75
C GLU A 149 -14.03 10.46 57.93
N ALA A 150 -12.80 9.94 57.84
CA ALA A 150 -12.17 9.23 58.94
C ALA A 150 -11.97 10.14 60.16
N ASP A 151 -11.55 11.40 59.96
CA ASP A 151 -11.40 12.36 61.04
C ASP A 151 -12.74 12.74 61.66
N ARG A 152 -13.80 12.92 60.85
CA ARG A 152 -15.17 13.13 61.35
C ARG A 152 -15.68 11.96 62.19
N ARG A 153 -15.42 10.72 61.76
CA ARG A 153 -15.78 9.52 62.52
C ARG A 153 -15.06 9.48 63.88
N LYS A 154 -13.75 9.75 63.89
CA LYS A 154 -12.98 9.82 65.15
C LYS A 154 -13.53 10.86 66.11
N VAL A 155 -13.90 12.05 65.62
CA VAL A 155 -14.50 13.10 66.47
C VAL A 155 -15.86 12.64 67.01
N ALA A 156 -16.71 12.06 66.17
CA ALA A 156 -18.02 11.54 66.60
C ALA A 156 -17.89 10.41 67.63
N ASP A 157 -16.91 9.50 67.47
CA ASP A 157 -16.63 8.44 68.43
C ASP A 157 -16.12 9.02 69.76
N GLN A 158 -15.21 10.00 69.73
CA GLN A 158 -14.78 10.72 70.95
C GLN A 158 -15.93 11.45 71.65
N GLU A 159 -16.86 12.05 70.91
CA GLU A 159 -18.06 12.67 71.49
C GLU A 159 -19.00 11.66 72.12
N ARG A 160 -19.18 10.48 71.49
CA ARG A 160 -19.96 9.37 72.07
C ARG A 160 -19.32 8.85 73.35
N GLU A 161 -18.01 8.60 73.35
CA GLU A 161 -17.27 8.19 74.55
C GLU A 161 -17.42 9.22 75.68
N ARG A 162 -17.31 10.52 75.39
CA ARG A 162 -17.54 11.58 76.38
C ARG A 162 -18.97 11.60 76.94
N GLN A 163 -19.97 11.26 76.13
CA GLN A 163 -21.36 11.16 76.57
C GLN A 163 -21.60 9.91 77.42
N GLU A 164 -20.98 8.78 77.07
CA GLU A 164 -21.05 7.50 77.80
C GLU A 164 -20.37 7.57 79.17
N VAL A 165 -19.28 8.33 79.31
CA VAL A 165 -18.57 8.57 80.59
C VAL A 165 -19.40 9.41 81.59
N SER A 166 -20.61 9.86 81.24
CA SER A 166 -21.38 10.82 82.06
C SER A 166 -22.58 10.26 82.86
N PHE A 167 -22.85 8.95 82.83
CA PHE A 167 -23.99 8.39 83.57
C PHE A 167 -23.63 7.59 84.83
N TRP A 168 -22.57 6.75 84.80
CA TRP A 168 -22.24 5.86 85.93
C TRP A 168 -21.16 6.38 86.89
N ASP A 169 -20.36 7.38 86.48
CA ASP A 169 -19.32 7.97 87.34
C ASP A 169 -19.82 9.13 88.23
N ARG A 170 -21.10 9.50 88.12
CA ARG A 170 -21.72 10.60 88.90
C ARG A 170 -22.53 10.14 90.11
N THR A 171 -22.73 8.84 90.32
CA THR A 171 -23.34 8.36 91.56
C THR A 171 -22.25 8.28 92.65
N PRO A 172 -22.31 9.11 93.71
CA PRO A 172 -21.40 8.92 94.81
C PRO A 172 -21.63 7.51 95.37
N ARG A 173 -20.57 6.70 95.47
CA ARG A 173 -20.57 5.49 96.26
C ARG A 173 -21.06 5.86 97.66
N SER A 174 -22.31 5.54 97.97
CA SER A 174 -22.79 5.50 99.35
C SER A 174 -21.98 4.42 100.06
N PHE A 175 -20.99 4.85 100.82
CA PHE A 175 -20.38 4.03 101.86
C PHE A 175 -21.41 3.87 102.98
N ARG A 176 -21.63 2.60 103.36
CA ARG A 176 -22.17 2.10 104.64
C ARG A 176 -23.20 2.94 105.40
#